data_AF-A0A847K1J2-F1
#
_entry.id   AF-A0A847K1J2-F1
#
_cell.length_a   1.000
_cell.length_b   1.000
_cell.length_c   1.000
_cell.angle_alpha   90.00
_cell.angle_beta   90.00
_cell.angle_gamma   90.00
#
_symmetry.space_group_name_H-M   'P 1'
#
loop_
_entity.id
_entity.type
_entity.pdbx_description
1 polymer ?
#
loop_
_entity_poly.entity_id
_entity_poly.type
_entity_poly.pdbx_seq_one_letter_code
_entity_poly.pdbx_strand_id
1 'polypeptide(L)'
;MGGRTSTAKLEQAFFDWTKKLLQLSVVALAALGGYLIYGLMSGGVANWSSLDAATQARIATNIQGTIAYFNLALIVLLVTSVILYYDEESLGYALVVVALLLYFGVPFFVDSQMPGTVQAWENARNLPMLALYGEARIAALILIVPGVGLIVYDIIRRVLEGSRGDRVDLTAMQYGGGTKEIAPAGEAMIGALAACWQLPFCRESLRVRCPIYHLRRRCWRERVGCMCEEVTIRQSLAHIFDVQPKTGNLDFSTGLQGAAETPTESSVPTGPRPEQIRIPEVRKEQVRIPTNTSMPIAVKRERCRNCVIYNEHQRHKYQLIAPFVVVAIPALAFWKIETLLQTLRDLLHTADRVMAKLSFDPNASNVSIASATASSDVANFIMIGCLVIIVTTMALRLLEYFIFTLKA
;
A
#
# COMPACT_ATOMS: atom_id res chain seq x y z
N MET A 1 -8.25 22.66 -21.82
CA MET A 1 -7.53 22.52 -20.52
C MET A 1 -7.63 21.13 -19.86
N GLY A 2 -8.06 20.06 -20.54
CA GLY A 2 -8.17 18.71 -19.94
C GLY A 2 -6.91 17.83 -19.96
N GLY A 3 -5.87 18.19 -20.72
CA GLY A 3 -4.71 17.32 -20.97
C GLY A 3 -3.68 17.20 -19.84
N ARG A 4 -3.58 18.18 -18.94
CA ARG A 4 -2.56 18.16 -17.85
C ARG A 4 -2.85 17.14 -16.74
N THR A 5 -4.07 16.61 -16.66
CA THR A 5 -4.43 15.65 -15.61
C THR A 5 -4.11 14.20 -15.96
N SER A 6 -3.92 13.87 -17.25
CA SER A 6 -3.60 12.49 -17.65
C SER A 6 -2.12 12.16 -17.46
N THR A 7 -1.22 13.11 -17.72
CA THR A 7 0.23 12.91 -17.59
C THR A 7 0.64 12.66 -16.14
N ALA A 8 0.12 13.47 -15.20
CA ALA A 8 0.40 13.29 -13.76
C ALA A 8 -0.11 11.95 -13.22
N LYS A 9 -1.26 11.45 -13.71
CA LYS A 9 -1.79 10.13 -13.32
C LYS A 9 -0.91 8.98 -13.85
N LEU A 10 -0.40 9.11 -15.08
CA LEU A 10 0.49 8.11 -15.67
C LEU A 10 1.84 8.07 -14.94
N GLU A 11 2.39 9.24 -14.60
CA GLU A 11 3.63 9.37 -13.83
C GLU A 11 3.48 8.74 -12.43
N GLN A 12 2.42 9.08 -11.70
CA GLN A 12 2.16 8.48 -10.39
C GLN A 12 1.99 6.96 -10.47
N ALA A 13 1.23 6.47 -11.46
CA ALA A 13 1.07 5.03 -11.65
C ALA A 13 2.41 4.35 -11.97
N PHE A 14 3.26 4.96 -12.79
CA PHE A 14 4.59 4.44 -13.11
C PHE A 14 5.49 4.32 -11.86
N PHE A 15 5.51 5.35 -11.01
CA PHE A 15 6.27 5.31 -9.74
C PHE A 15 5.74 4.23 -8.78
N ASP A 16 4.42 4.11 -8.64
CA ASP A 16 3.81 3.07 -7.81
C ASP A 16 4.14 1.65 -8.30
N TRP A 17 4.13 1.44 -9.61
CA TRP A 17 4.53 0.17 -10.22
C TRP A 17 6.02 -0.13 -10.01
N THR A 18 6.89 0.85 -10.24
CA THR A 18 8.34 0.71 -10.03
C THR A 18 8.65 0.36 -8.57
N LYS A 19 7.96 0.98 -7.61
CA LYS A 19 8.12 0.67 -6.17
C LYS A 19 7.72 -0.76 -5.81
N LYS A 20 6.63 -1.26 -6.40
CA LYS A 20 6.22 -2.66 -6.21
C LYS A 20 7.21 -3.64 -6.83
N LEU A 21 7.73 -3.32 -8.02
CA LEU A 21 8.77 -4.12 -8.69
C LEU A 21 10.05 -4.18 -7.86
N LEU A 22 10.48 -3.05 -7.28
CA LEU A 22 11.61 -2.99 -6.34
C LEU A 22 11.37 -3.91 -5.12
N GLN A 23 10.20 -3.81 -4.49
CA GLN A 23 9.88 -4.67 -3.34
C GLN A 23 9.88 -6.16 -3.71
N LEU A 24 9.31 -6.49 -4.88
CA LEU A 24 9.27 -7.86 -5.38
C LEU A 24 10.68 -8.40 -5.66
N SER A 25 11.57 -7.59 -6.25
CA SER A 25 12.94 -8.02 -6.54
C SER A 25 13.79 -8.21 -5.29
N VAL A 26 13.62 -7.37 -4.25
CA VAL A 26 14.24 -7.61 -2.93
C VAL A 26 13.80 -8.95 -2.34
N VAL A 27 12.49 -9.23 -2.32
CA VAL A 27 11.96 -10.49 -1.80
C VAL A 27 12.46 -11.68 -2.62
N ALA A 28 12.49 -11.56 -3.95
CA ALA A 28 13.01 -12.59 -4.84
C ALA A 28 14.49 -12.86 -4.59
N LEU A 29 15.32 -11.82 -4.44
CA LEU A 29 16.74 -11.97 -4.12
C LEU A 29 16.97 -12.64 -2.77
N ALA A 30 16.22 -12.24 -1.74
CA ALA A 30 16.32 -12.86 -0.43
C ALA A 30 15.92 -14.35 -0.48
N ALA A 31 14.84 -14.69 -1.19
CA ALA A 31 14.39 -16.07 -1.35
C ALA A 31 15.38 -16.93 -2.15
N LEU A 32 15.85 -16.43 -3.29
CA LEU A 32 16.82 -17.12 -4.15
C LEU A 32 18.19 -17.25 -3.46
N GLY A 33 18.66 -16.20 -2.81
CA GLY A 33 19.90 -16.22 -2.00
C GLY A 33 19.80 -17.20 -0.83
N GLY A 34 18.67 -17.19 -0.11
CA GLY A 34 18.40 -18.16 0.95
C GLY A 34 18.38 -19.61 0.44
N TYR A 35 17.81 -19.84 -0.74
CA TYR A 35 17.81 -21.15 -1.39
C TYR A 35 19.22 -21.60 -1.81
N LEU A 36 20.06 -20.70 -2.33
CA LEU A 36 21.46 -21.00 -2.65
C LEU A 36 22.28 -21.32 -1.39
N ILE A 37 22.09 -20.55 -0.32
CA ILE A 37 22.73 -20.81 0.98
C ILE A 37 22.24 -22.15 1.55
N TYR A 38 20.94 -22.44 1.46
CA TYR A 38 20.39 -23.73 1.84
C TYR A 38 21.03 -24.87 1.04
N GLY A 39 21.20 -24.71 -0.28
CA GLY A 39 21.91 -25.67 -1.10
C GLY A 39 23.35 -25.90 -0.68
N LEU A 40 24.06 -24.82 -0.32
CA LEU A 40 25.43 -24.87 0.19
C LEU A 40 25.53 -25.60 1.54
N MET A 41 24.57 -25.36 2.44
CA MET A 41 24.55 -25.98 3.76
C MET A 41 23.98 -27.40 3.75
N SER A 42 23.15 -27.75 2.77
CA SER A 42 22.53 -29.06 2.66
C SER A 42 23.57 -30.11 2.23
N GLY A 43 23.67 -31.19 3.00
CA GLY A 43 24.72 -32.21 2.84
C GLY A 43 24.75 -32.93 1.49
N GLY A 44 23.71 -32.81 0.66
CA GLY A 44 23.68 -33.35 -0.69
C GLY A 44 24.82 -32.83 -1.56
N VAL A 45 25.12 -31.52 -1.49
CA VAL A 45 26.18 -30.95 -2.32
C VAL A 45 27.58 -31.17 -1.73
N ALA A 46 27.68 -31.34 -0.41
CA ALA A 46 28.93 -31.72 0.25
C ALA A 46 29.38 -33.13 -0.16
N ASN A 47 28.44 -34.05 -0.37
CA ASN A 47 28.68 -35.43 -0.78
C ASN A 47 28.52 -35.63 -2.30
N TRP A 48 28.90 -34.63 -3.11
CA TRP A 48 28.69 -34.62 -4.55
C TRP A 48 29.13 -35.91 -5.26
N SER A 49 30.30 -36.45 -4.90
CA SER A 49 30.89 -37.63 -5.52
C SER A 49 30.15 -38.94 -5.23
N SER A 50 29.33 -39.00 -4.17
CA SER A 50 28.55 -40.21 -3.84
C SER A 50 27.13 -40.19 -4.41
N LEU A 51 26.71 -39.11 -5.06
CA LEU A 51 25.39 -38.99 -5.67
C LEU A 51 25.34 -39.70 -7.03
N ASP A 52 24.17 -40.23 -7.37
CA ASP A 52 23.90 -40.75 -8.70
C ASP A 52 23.93 -39.64 -9.76
N ALA A 53 24.33 -39.99 -10.99
CA ALA A 53 24.51 -39.05 -12.10
C ALA A 53 23.21 -38.29 -12.44
N ALA A 54 22.05 -38.93 -12.34
CA ALA A 54 20.77 -38.26 -12.58
C ALA A 54 20.46 -37.20 -11.51
N THR A 55 20.82 -37.47 -10.26
CA THR A 55 20.63 -36.53 -9.14
C THR A 55 21.61 -35.35 -9.25
N GLN A 56 22.86 -35.62 -9.61
CA GLN A 56 23.85 -34.57 -9.89
C GLN A 56 23.37 -33.62 -10.99
N ALA A 57 22.89 -34.16 -12.12
CA ALA A 57 22.39 -33.33 -13.23
C ALA A 57 21.22 -32.44 -12.78
N ARG A 58 20.25 -32.99 -12.03
CA ARG A 58 19.11 -32.21 -11.48
C ARG A 58 19.57 -31.07 -10.59
N ILE A 59 20.45 -31.36 -9.64
CA ILE A 59 20.97 -30.35 -8.70
C ILE A 59 21.74 -29.26 -9.45
N ALA A 60 22.57 -29.64 -10.43
CA ALA A 60 23.30 -28.68 -11.25
C ALA A 60 22.35 -27.75 -12.03
N THR A 61 21.32 -28.29 -12.69
CA THR A 61 20.32 -27.48 -13.40
C THR A 61 19.55 -26.55 -12.46
N ASN A 62 19.18 -27.01 -11.26
CA ASN A 62 18.50 -26.17 -10.28
C ASN A 62 19.38 -25.01 -9.80
N ILE A 63 20.65 -25.28 -9.48
CA ILE A 63 21.60 -24.25 -9.03
C ILE A 63 21.85 -23.23 -10.15
N GLN A 64 22.13 -23.69 -11.37
CA GLN A 64 22.34 -22.81 -12.53
C GLN A 64 21.10 -21.97 -12.85
N GLY A 65 19.90 -22.57 -12.82
CA GLY A 65 18.66 -21.84 -13.02
C GLY A 65 18.44 -20.78 -11.93
N THR A 66 18.65 -21.15 -10.67
CA THR A 66 18.51 -20.23 -9.53
C THR A 66 19.48 -19.06 -9.63
N ILE A 67 20.73 -19.34 -10.00
CA ILE A 67 21.75 -18.32 -10.27
C ILE A 67 21.29 -17.35 -11.37
N ALA A 68 20.79 -17.86 -12.49
CA ALA A 68 20.30 -17.02 -13.58
C ALA A 68 19.13 -16.14 -13.13
N TYR A 69 18.17 -16.70 -12.38
CA TYR A 69 17.06 -15.93 -11.82
C TYR A 69 17.51 -14.91 -10.76
N PHE A 70 18.53 -15.24 -9.97
CA PHE A 70 19.12 -14.33 -8.99
C PHE A 70 19.76 -13.13 -9.67
N ASN A 71 20.56 -13.35 -10.71
CA ASN A 71 21.17 -12.27 -11.50
C ASN A 71 20.12 -11.43 -12.21
N LEU A 72 19.07 -12.04 -12.75
CA LEU A 72 17.94 -11.30 -13.33
C LEU A 72 17.24 -10.42 -12.29
N ALA A 73 16.94 -10.97 -11.12
CA ALA A 73 16.33 -10.22 -10.01
C ALA A 73 17.24 -9.07 -9.53
N LEU A 74 18.56 -9.28 -9.53
CA LEU A 74 19.55 -8.26 -9.19
C LEU A 74 19.54 -7.11 -10.19
N ILE A 75 19.50 -7.41 -11.49
CA ILE A 75 19.40 -6.39 -12.55
C ILE A 75 18.08 -5.60 -12.40
N VAL A 76 16.96 -6.29 -12.15
CA VAL A 76 15.66 -5.61 -11.95
C VAL A 76 15.70 -4.72 -10.71
N LEU A 77 16.25 -5.20 -9.59
CA LEU A 77 16.47 -4.40 -8.38
C LEU A 77 17.29 -3.15 -8.70
N LEU A 78 18.37 -3.31 -9.45
CA LEU A 78 19.29 -2.24 -9.78
C LEU A 78 18.62 -1.17 -10.63
N VAL A 79 17.97 -1.56 -11.73
CA VAL A 79 17.29 -0.64 -12.64
C VAL A 79 16.17 0.12 -11.89
N THR A 80 15.36 -0.60 -11.10
CA THR A 80 14.28 0.04 -10.32
C THR A 80 14.80 0.96 -9.22
N SER A 81 15.92 0.61 -8.57
CA SER A 81 16.59 1.46 -7.57
C SER A 81 17.13 2.74 -8.20
N VAL A 82 17.79 2.63 -9.35
CA VAL A 82 18.29 3.81 -10.09
C VAL A 82 17.13 4.72 -10.49
N ILE A 83 16.01 4.18 -10.99
CA ILE A 83 14.85 5.01 -11.39
C ILE A 83 14.22 5.74 -10.19
N LEU A 84 14.09 5.07 -9.03
CA LEU A 84 13.40 5.64 -7.87
C LEU A 84 14.26 6.59 -7.05
N TYR A 85 15.57 6.33 -6.99
CA TYR A 85 16.49 6.98 -6.07
C TYR A 85 17.69 7.62 -6.80
N TYR A 86 17.53 8.04 -8.06
CA TYR A 86 18.61 8.72 -8.78
C TYR A 86 19.03 10.06 -8.13
N ASP A 87 18.13 10.68 -7.36
CA ASP A 87 18.40 11.91 -6.61
C ASP A 87 19.07 11.64 -5.25
N GLU A 88 19.11 10.39 -4.77
CA GLU A 88 19.75 10.05 -3.50
C GLU A 88 21.22 9.66 -3.68
N GLU A 89 22.11 10.51 -3.19
CA GLU A 89 23.57 10.34 -3.30
C GLU A 89 24.08 9.08 -2.58
N SER A 90 23.39 8.67 -1.51
CA SER A 90 23.76 7.48 -0.71
C SER A 90 23.67 6.17 -1.49
N LEU A 91 22.85 6.11 -2.55
CA LEU A 91 22.64 4.88 -3.31
C LEU A 91 23.93 4.41 -4.00
N GLY A 92 24.65 5.32 -4.66
CA GLY A 92 25.88 4.98 -5.40
C GLY A 92 26.94 4.39 -4.49
N TYR A 93 27.17 5.01 -3.33
CA TYR A 93 28.11 4.52 -2.32
C TYR A 93 27.70 3.16 -1.74
N ALA A 94 26.41 2.98 -1.43
CA ALA A 94 25.90 1.71 -0.92
C ALA A 94 26.13 0.56 -1.91
N LEU A 95 25.87 0.78 -3.21
CA LEU A 95 26.08 -0.23 -4.25
C LEU A 95 27.56 -0.63 -4.38
N VAL A 96 28.48 0.33 -4.36
CA VAL A 96 29.93 0.05 -4.44
C VAL A 96 30.42 -0.70 -3.20
N VAL A 97 29.98 -0.32 -2.00
CA VAL A 97 30.36 -1.03 -0.77
C VAL A 97 29.86 -2.47 -0.78
N VAL A 98 28.60 -2.71 -1.16
CA VAL A 98 28.04 -4.07 -1.27
C VAL A 98 28.78 -4.87 -2.35
N ALA A 99 29.10 -4.26 -3.50
CA ALA A 99 29.87 -4.91 -4.55
C ALA A 99 31.27 -5.33 -4.07
N LEU A 100 31.99 -4.45 -3.35
CA LEU A 100 33.31 -4.77 -2.80
C LEU A 100 33.23 -5.91 -1.76
N LEU A 101 32.20 -5.89 -0.90
CA LEU A 101 31.96 -6.98 0.05
C LEU A 101 31.66 -8.31 -0.65
N LEU A 102 30.92 -8.32 -1.75
CA LEU A 102 30.66 -9.54 -2.51
C LEU A 102 31.90 -10.02 -3.28
N TYR A 103 32.66 -9.11 -3.90
CA TYR A 103 33.82 -9.45 -4.72
C TYR A 103 34.98 -9.99 -3.89
N PHE A 104 35.30 -9.33 -2.77
CA PHE A 104 36.44 -9.68 -1.91
C PHE A 104 36.01 -10.47 -0.68
N GLY A 105 34.89 -10.08 -0.05
CA GLY A 105 34.46 -10.66 1.22
C GLY A 105 33.99 -12.10 1.09
N VAL A 106 33.26 -12.47 0.03
CA VAL A 106 32.81 -13.87 -0.14
C VAL A 106 33.99 -14.82 -0.37
N PRO A 107 34.93 -14.56 -1.31
CA PRO A 107 36.14 -15.36 -1.43
C PRO A 107 36.96 -15.48 -0.14
N PHE A 108 37.18 -14.36 0.55
CA PHE A 108 37.91 -14.33 1.80
C PHE A 108 37.23 -15.16 2.89
N PHE A 109 35.90 -15.06 3.01
CA PHE A 109 35.13 -15.81 3.98
C PHE A 109 35.19 -17.32 3.72
N VAL A 110 35.04 -17.75 2.46
CA VAL A 110 35.10 -19.17 2.09
C VAL A 110 36.50 -19.74 2.36
N ASP A 111 37.55 -19.03 1.96
CA ASP A 111 38.94 -19.50 2.14
C ASP A 111 39.36 -19.53 3.62
N SER A 112 38.92 -18.54 4.42
CA SER A 112 39.23 -18.47 5.85
C SER A 112 38.48 -19.49 6.71
N GLN A 113 37.20 -19.78 6.40
CA GLN A 113 36.42 -20.75 7.16
C GLN A 113 36.68 -22.19 6.71
N MET A 114 37.02 -22.40 5.45
CA MET A 114 37.18 -23.74 4.88
C MET A 114 38.41 -23.80 3.94
N PRO A 115 39.63 -23.77 4.50
CA PRO A 115 40.85 -23.74 3.69
C PRO A 115 40.97 -24.98 2.80
N GLY A 116 41.30 -24.77 1.52
CA GLY A 116 41.46 -25.84 0.53
C GLY A 116 40.15 -26.40 -0.07
N THR A 117 38.98 -25.91 0.35
CA THR A 117 37.69 -26.37 -0.21
C THR A 117 37.51 -26.05 -1.69
N VAL A 118 37.94 -24.87 -2.13
CA VAL A 118 37.86 -24.48 -3.54
C VAL A 118 38.67 -25.45 -4.41
N GLN A 119 39.89 -25.80 -3.98
CA GLN A 119 40.72 -26.79 -4.67
C GLN A 119 40.08 -28.19 -4.64
N ALA A 120 39.46 -28.56 -3.53
CA ALA A 120 38.74 -29.82 -3.41
C ALA A 120 37.54 -29.89 -4.36
N TRP A 121 36.78 -28.80 -4.51
CA TRP A 121 35.67 -28.71 -5.47
C TRP A 121 36.15 -28.81 -6.92
N GLU A 122 37.28 -28.18 -7.25
CA GLU A 122 37.91 -28.30 -8.57
C GLU A 122 38.34 -29.74 -8.86
N ASN A 123 39.04 -30.37 -7.91
CA ASN A 123 39.49 -31.77 -8.03
C ASN A 123 38.30 -32.75 -8.15
N ALA A 124 37.22 -32.50 -7.41
CA ALA A 124 35.99 -33.29 -7.45
C ALA A 124 35.09 -32.95 -8.66
N ARG A 125 35.47 -31.97 -9.50
CA ARG A 125 34.67 -31.43 -10.60
C ARG A 125 33.24 -31.04 -10.16
N ASN A 126 33.10 -30.47 -8.97
CA ASN A 126 31.82 -30.00 -8.43
C ASN A 126 31.45 -28.65 -9.07
N LEU A 127 31.02 -28.71 -10.34
CA LEU A 127 30.68 -27.54 -11.16
C LEU A 127 29.68 -26.58 -10.48
N PRO A 128 28.62 -27.04 -9.78
CA PRO A 128 27.67 -26.12 -9.15
C PRO A 128 28.27 -25.26 -8.03
N MET A 129 29.19 -25.83 -7.23
CA MET A 129 29.88 -25.08 -6.17
C MET A 129 30.85 -24.06 -6.73
N LEU A 130 31.59 -24.44 -7.77
CA LEU A 130 32.48 -23.53 -8.48
C LEU A 130 31.70 -22.38 -9.16
N ALA A 131 30.53 -22.70 -9.73
CA ALA A 131 29.62 -21.70 -10.28
C ALA A 131 29.16 -20.72 -9.19
N LEU A 132 28.63 -21.22 -8.07
CA LEU A 132 28.16 -20.36 -6.97
C LEU A 132 29.25 -19.43 -6.44
N TYR A 133 30.49 -19.92 -6.32
CA TYR A 133 31.65 -19.12 -5.96
C TYR A 133 31.96 -18.02 -6.99
N GLY A 134 31.91 -18.35 -8.29
CA GLY A 134 32.09 -17.40 -9.38
C GLY A 134 30.98 -16.35 -9.45
N GLU A 135 29.74 -16.72 -9.13
CA GLU A 135 28.59 -15.82 -9.19
C GLU A 135 28.66 -14.65 -8.21
N ALA A 136 29.26 -14.84 -7.04
CA ALA A 136 29.49 -13.73 -6.11
C ALA A 136 30.29 -12.59 -6.78
N ARG A 137 31.25 -12.94 -7.63
CA ARG A 137 32.06 -11.97 -8.40
C ARG A 137 31.24 -11.35 -9.54
N ILE A 138 30.43 -12.13 -10.24
CA ILE A 138 29.56 -11.61 -11.32
C ILE A 138 28.52 -10.64 -10.74
N ALA A 139 27.86 -11.00 -9.64
CA ALA A 139 26.92 -10.14 -8.93
C ALA A 139 27.57 -8.84 -8.45
N ALA A 140 28.81 -8.91 -7.94
CA ALA A 140 29.58 -7.72 -7.59
C ALA A 140 29.85 -6.81 -8.80
N LEU A 141 30.20 -7.39 -9.96
CA LEU A 141 30.42 -6.62 -11.19
C LEU A 141 29.13 -5.95 -11.69
N ILE A 142 27.98 -6.63 -11.57
CA ILE A 142 26.67 -6.06 -11.91
C ILE A 142 26.36 -4.83 -11.03
N LEU A 143 26.73 -4.86 -9.75
CA LEU A 143 26.49 -3.76 -8.81
C LEU A 143 27.49 -2.60 -8.95
N ILE A 144 28.77 -2.89 -9.19
CA ILE A 144 29.83 -1.87 -9.18
C ILE A 144 29.72 -0.91 -10.37
N VAL A 145 29.37 -1.40 -11.56
CA VAL A 145 29.31 -0.59 -12.79
C VAL A 145 28.33 0.60 -12.63
N PRO A 146 27.06 0.40 -12.27
CA PRO A 146 26.12 1.50 -12.05
C PRO A 146 26.39 2.26 -10.75
N GLY A 147 26.92 1.60 -9.71
CA GLY A 147 27.32 2.29 -8.47
C GLY A 147 28.37 3.37 -8.73
N VAL A 148 29.43 3.04 -9.48
CA VAL A 148 30.45 4.01 -9.93
C VAL A 148 29.83 5.05 -10.85
N GLY A 149 28.94 4.66 -11.78
CA GLY A 149 28.24 5.59 -12.65
C GLY A 149 27.44 6.66 -11.90
N LEU A 150 26.71 6.28 -10.85
CA LEU A 150 25.96 7.21 -10.00
C LEU A 150 26.87 8.15 -9.21
N ILE A 151 27.99 7.66 -8.68
CA ILE A 151 28.96 8.50 -7.96
C ILE A 151 29.57 9.54 -8.91
N VAL A 152 29.94 9.13 -10.14
CA VAL A 152 30.46 10.06 -11.15
C VAL A 152 29.40 11.10 -11.53
N TYR A 153 28.14 10.69 -11.71
CA TYR A 153 27.03 11.59 -11.99
C TYR A 153 26.81 12.62 -10.88
N ASP A 154 26.83 12.21 -9.61
CA ASP A 154 26.71 13.10 -8.45
C ASP A 154 27.85 14.13 -8.39
N ILE A 155 29.10 13.69 -8.57
CA ILE A 155 30.27 14.58 -8.61
C ILE A 155 30.11 15.63 -9.73
N ILE A 156 29.68 15.22 -10.93
CA ILE A 156 29.44 16.15 -12.05
C ILE A 156 28.34 17.15 -11.70
N ARG A 157 27.21 16.69 -11.15
CA ARG A 157 26.08 17.54 -10.77
C ARG A 157 26.50 18.59 -9.74
N ARG A 158 27.23 18.18 -8.69
CA ARG A 158 27.73 19.08 -7.64
C ARG A 158 28.70 20.12 -8.17
N VAL A 159 29.58 19.76 -9.11
CA VAL A 159 30.49 20.72 -9.77
C VAL A 159 29.71 21.73 -10.62
N LEU A 160 28.66 21.29 -11.32
CA LEU A 160 27.81 22.17 -12.14
C LEU A 160 26.91 23.09 -11.28
N GLU A 161 26.31 22.57 -10.21
CA GLU A 161 25.45 23.36 -9.31
C GLU A 161 26.27 24.33 -8.44
N GLY A 162 27.44 23.89 -7.96
CA GLY A 162 28.39 24.75 -7.23
C GLY A 162 28.88 25.94 -8.05
N SER A 163 28.82 25.85 -9.38
CA SER A 163 29.15 26.97 -10.28
C SER A 163 28.01 27.99 -10.44
N ARG A 164 26.79 27.71 -9.96
CA ARG A 164 25.57 28.50 -10.24
C ARG A 164 24.99 29.34 -9.09
N GLY A 165 25.56 29.31 -7.89
CA GLY A 165 25.40 30.38 -6.88
C GLY A 165 24.02 30.68 -6.27
N ASP A 166 22.93 29.95 -6.57
CA ASP A 166 21.58 30.25 -6.06
C ASP A 166 21.13 29.27 -4.95
N ARG A 167 21.03 29.74 -3.71
CA ARG A 167 20.38 29.03 -2.58
C ARG A 167 19.21 29.87 -2.08
N VAL A 168 17.98 29.38 -2.26
CA VAL A 168 16.75 29.95 -1.69
C VAL A 168 16.18 28.96 -0.66
N ASP A 169 16.11 29.40 0.60
CA ASP A 169 15.58 28.65 1.75
C ASP A 169 14.05 28.51 1.70
N LEU A 170 13.56 27.29 1.47
CA LEU A 170 12.14 26.90 1.41
C LEU A 170 11.61 26.29 2.73
N THR A 171 12.38 26.37 3.81
CA THR A 171 12.06 25.73 5.10
C THR A 171 11.05 26.51 5.97
N ALA A 172 10.44 27.58 5.45
CA ALA A 172 9.63 28.52 6.24
C ALA A 172 8.09 28.43 6.09
N MET A 173 7.52 27.42 5.42
CA MET A 173 6.04 27.31 5.27
C MET A 173 5.44 26.14 6.07
N GLN A 174 4.96 26.41 7.29
CA GLN A 174 4.12 25.51 8.10
C GLN A 174 2.64 25.93 8.02
N TYR A 175 1.75 25.01 7.64
CA TYR A 175 0.30 25.26 7.50
C TYR A 175 -0.48 24.68 8.70
N GLY A 176 -1.16 25.56 9.46
CA GLY A 176 -2.44 25.25 10.14
C GLY A 176 -2.43 24.51 11.48
N GLY A 177 -1.99 25.16 12.56
CA GLY A 177 -2.33 24.75 13.94
C GLY A 177 -3.56 25.53 14.46
N GLY A 178 -4.64 24.86 14.88
CA GLY A 178 -5.66 25.53 15.71
C GLY A 178 -7.13 25.08 15.64
N THR A 179 -7.54 24.10 14.84
CA THR A 179 -8.97 23.69 14.81
C THR A 179 -9.30 22.63 15.86
N LYS A 180 -10.10 23.00 16.88
CA LYS A 180 -10.69 22.08 17.87
C LYS A 180 -11.67 21.11 17.19
N GLU A 181 -11.44 19.81 17.35
CA GLU A 181 -12.38 18.75 16.98
C GLU A 181 -13.62 18.79 17.87
N ILE A 182 -14.81 18.71 17.25
CA ILE A 182 -16.10 18.62 17.94
C ILE A 182 -16.52 17.15 17.92
N ALA A 183 -16.80 16.58 19.09
CA ALA A 183 -17.21 15.19 19.24
C ALA A 183 -18.51 14.88 18.47
N PRO A 184 -18.64 13.69 17.86
CA PRO A 184 -19.81 13.33 17.06
C PRO A 184 -21.08 13.20 17.92
N ALA A 185 -22.19 13.74 17.42
CA ALA A 185 -23.52 13.57 18.01
C ALA A 185 -23.95 12.09 17.96
N GLY A 186 -24.66 11.65 19.02
CA GLY A 186 -24.92 10.26 19.37
C GLY A 186 -25.54 9.36 18.29
N GLU A 187 -25.38 8.05 18.54
CA GLU A 187 -25.73 6.91 17.70
C GLU A 187 -27.21 6.87 17.31
N ALA A 188 -27.60 7.62 16.27
CA ALA A 188 -28.78 7.25 15.50
C ALA A 188 -28.49 5.89 14.84
N MET A 189 -29.50 5.02 14.69
CA MET A 189 -29.36 3.79 13.88
C MET A 189 -29.07 4.18 12.42
N ILE A 190 -27.79 4.29 12.09
CA ILE A 190 -27.32 4.65 10.76
C ILE A 190 -27.33 3.37 9.91
N GLY A 191 -28.47 3.09 9.28
CA GLY A 191 -28.58 2.01 8.32
C GLY A 191 -27.93 2.36 6.97
N ALA A 192 -27.64 1.34 6.16
CA ALA A 192 -27.19 1.46 4.77
C ALA A 192 -28.21 2.16 3.83
N LEU A 193 -29.32 2.68 4.36
CA LEU A 193 -30.35 3.43 3.66
C LEU A 193 -30.60 4.81 4.30
N ALA A 194 -29.76 5.23 5.25
CA ALA A 194 -29.88 6.50 5.93
C ALA A 194 -29.86 7.67 4.93
N ALA A 195 -30.69 8.66 5.23
CA ALA A 195 -30.66 9.93 4.53
C ALA A 195 -29.43 10.75 4.95
N CYS A 196 -28.96 11.66 4.11
CA CYS A 196 -27.75 12.43 4.39
C CYS A 196 -27.84 13.27 5.66
N TRP A 197 -29.03 13.75 6.02
CA TRP A 197 -29.25 14.54 7.24
C TRP A 197 -29.25 13.72 8.52
N GLN A 198 -29.28 12.39 8.44
CA GLN A 198 -29.14 11.49 9.59
C GLN A 198 -27.67 11.19 9.91
N LEU A 199 -26.74 11.58 9.02
CA LEU A 199 -25.31 11.39 9.20
C LEU A 199 -24.69 12.55 9.99
N PRO A 200 -23.63 12.32 10.79
CA PRO A 200 -23.01 13.34 11.63
C PRO A 200 -22.40 14.50 10.84
N PHE A 201 -22.13 14.29 9.55
CA PHE A 201 -21.57 15.31 8.65
C PHE A 201 -22.60 16.39 8.24
N CYS A 202 -23.90 16.13 8.38
CA CYS A 202 -24.94 17.11 8.04
C CYS A 202 -25.28 17.97 9.26
N ARG A 203 -24.56 19.09 9.39
CA ARG A 203 -24.77 20.10 10.44
C ARG A 203 -26.13 20.78 10.30
N GLU A 204 -26.72 21.17 11.44
CA GLU A 204 -27.99 21.91 11.53
C GLU A 204 -28.00 23.16 10.63
N SER A 205 -26.89 23.90 10.62
CA SER A 205 -26.71 25.11 9.80
C SER A 205 -26.94 24.82 8.32
N LEU A 206 -26.37 23.74 7.80
CA LEU A 206 -26.53 23.36 6.39
C LEU A 206 -27.99 23.02 6.05
N ARG A 207 -28.78 22.50 7.00
CA ARG A 207 -30.17 22.05 6.76
C ARG A 207 -31.12 23.21 6.47
N VAL A 208 -30.85 24.40 7.02
CA VAL A 208 -31.71 25.59 6.89
C VAL A 208 -32.00 25.93 5.42
N ARG A 209 -30.95 25.93 4.58
CA ARG A 209 -31.05 26.28 3.15
C ARG A 209 -30.80 25.10 2.20
N CYS A 210 -30.69 23.87 2.70
CA CYS A 210 -30.42 22.71 1.85
C CYS A 210 -31.67 22.30 1.05
N PRO A 211 -31.68 22.39 -0.30
CA PRO A 211 -32.86 22.06 -1.11
C PRO A 211 -33.21 20.56 -1.02
N ILE A 212 -32.21 19.70 -0.84
CA ILE A 212 -32.37 18.24 -0.75
C ILE A 212 -33.06 17.83 0.55
N TYR A 213 -32.75 18.53 1.65
CA TYR A 213 -33.37 18.31 2.95
C TYR A 213 -34.86 18.66 2.90
N HIS A 214 -35.19 19.83 2.35
CA HIS A 214 -36.58 20.29 2.20
C HIS A 214 -37.42 19.39 1.29
N LEU A 215 -36.80 18.84 0.24
CA LEU A 215 -37.45 17.87 -0.64
C LEU A 215 -37.47 16.43 -0.10
N ARG A 216 -36.84 16.16 1.05
CA ARG A 216 -36.71 14.84 1.66
C ARG A 216 -36.16 13.77 0.69
N ARG A 217 -35.26 14.16 -0.22
CA ARG A 217 -34.58 13.24 -1.14
C ARG A 217 -33.17 12.88 -0.65
N ARG A 218 -32.58 11.80 -1.16
CA ARG A 218 -31.23 11.38 -0.75
C ARG A 218 -30.18 11.98 -1.68
N CYS A 219 -29.25 12.75 -1.13
CA CYS A 219 -28.23 13.46 -1.92
C CYS A 219 -27.38 12.52 -2.79
N TRP A 220 -27.04 11.34 -2.29
CA TRP A 220 -26.25 10.35 -3.01
C TRP A 220 -27.00 9.71 -4.18
N ARG A 221 -28.34 9.63 -4.11
CA ARG A 221 -29.18 9.11 -5.19
C ARG A 221 -29.30 10.13 -6.33
N GLU A 222 -29.47 11.39 -5.98
CA GLU A 222 -29.57 12.51 -6.93
C GLU A 222 -28.19 12.97 -7.44
N ARG A 223 -27.10 12.48 -6.83
CA ARG A 223 -25.70 12.83 -7.15
C ARG A 223 -25.40 14.33 -7.09
N VAL A 224 -26.08 15.01 -6.17
CA VAL A 224 -25.92 16.44 -5.86
C VAL A 224 -25.99 16.58 -4.36
N GLY A 225 -25.09 17.35 -3.76
CA GLY A 225 -25.00 17.45 -2.32
C GLY A 225 -24.12 18.60 -1.87
N CYS A 226 -24.30 19.02 -0.61
CA CYS A 226 -23.61 20.14 0.02
C CYS A 226 -22.09 19.96 0.22
N MET A 227 -21.51 18.87 -0.29
CA MET A 227 -20.06 18.59 -0.24
C MET A 227 -19.47 18.22 -1.60
N CYS A 228 -20.30 18.04 -2.64
CA CYS A 228 -19.84 17.63 -3.97
C CYS A 228 -20.32 18.54 -5.10
N GLU A 229 -21.38 19.32 -4.89
CA GLU A 229 -21.96 20.21 -5.89
C GLU A 229 -21.81 21.67 -5.45
N GLU A 230 -21.04 22.45 -6.20
CA GLU A 230 -20.67 23.83 -5.86
C GLU A 230 -21.88 24.75 -5.65
N VAL A 231 -22.91 24.63 -6.50
CA VAL A 231 -24.13 25.45 -6.39
C VAL A 231 -24.87 25.13 -5.09
N THR A 232 -24.93 23.85 -4.71
CA THR A 232 -25.54 23.42 -3.45
C THR A 232 -24.70 23.86 -2.25
N ILE A 233 -23.37 23.79 -2.34
CA ILE A 233 -22.44 24.30 -1.32
C ILE A 233 -22.71 25.78 -1.07
N ARG A 234 -22.65 26.62 -2.11
CA ARG A 234 -22.88 28.07 -2.01
C ARG A 234 -24.24 28.39 -1.40
N GLN A 235 -25.30 27.74 -1.86
CA GLN A 235 -26.65 27.95 -1.32
C GLN A 235 -26.77 27.54 0.15
N SER A 236 -26.14 26.42 0.53
CA SER A 236 -26.16 25.94 1.92
C SER A 236 -25.32 26.80 2.86
N LEU A 237 -24.20 27.36 2.40
CA LEU A 237 -23.30 28.21 3.20
C LEU A 237 -23.69 29.69 3.18
N ALA A 238 -24.57 30.13 2.27
CA ALA A 238 -24.94 31.53 2.13
C ALA A 238 -25.36 32.19 3.45
N HIS A 239 -26.08 31.47 4.32
CA HIS A 239 -26.51 32.01 5.61
C HIS A 239 -25.37 32.18 6.64
N ILE A 240 -24.26 31.45 6.49
CA ILE A 240 -23.07 31.57 7.36
C ILE A 240 -22.27 32.82 6.97
N PHE A 241 -22.20 33.12 5.67
CA PHE A 241 -21.53 34.31 5.16
C PHE A 241 -22.41 35.57 5.21
N ASP A 242 -23.74 35.41 5.27
CA ASP A 242 -24.71 36.48 5.55
C ASP A 242 -24.65 36.96 7.02
N VAL A 243 -23.66 36.54 7.81
CA VAL A 243 -23.28 37.29 9.02
C VAL A 243 -22.75 38.64 8.54
N GLN A 244 -23.70 39.55 8.34
CA GLN A 244 -23.49 40.98 8.30
C GLN A 244 -22.37 41.32 9.29
N PRO A 245 -21.33 42.06 8.89
CA PRO A 245 -20.57 42.77 9.90
C PRO A 245 -21.63 43.54 10.69
N LYS A 246 -21.79 43.23 11.98
CA LYS A 246 -22.43 44.20 12.86
C LYS A 246 -21.65 45.47 12.61
N THR A 247 -22.29 46.43 11.98
CA THR A 247 -21.82 47.80 11.82
C THR A 247 -21.75 48.43 13.21
N GLY A 248 -20.84 47.92 14.05
CA GLY A 248 -20.21 48.69 15.08
C GLY A 248 -19.02 49.32 14.41
N ASN A 249 -19.05 50.64 14.26
CA ASN A 249 -17.92 51.45 13.81
C ASN A 249 -16.65 50.99 14.53
N LEU A 250 -15.82 50.21 13.83
CA LEU A 250 -14.43 50.02 14.18
C LEU A 250 -13.67 51.06 13.38
N ASP A 251 -13.56 52.24 13.96
CA ASP A 251 -12.63 53.28 13.53
C ASP A 251 -11.21 52.68 13.57
N PHE A 252 -10.71 52.30 12.40
CA PHE A 252 -9.34 51.79 12.19
C PHE A 252 -8.30 52.93 12.19
N SER A 253 -8.53 53.98 12.98
CA SER A 253 -7.69 55.18 12.98
C SER A 253 -7.44 55.72 14.37
N THR A 254 -7.02 54.88 15.31
CA THR A 254 -6.36 55.36 16.54
C THR A 254 -5.36 54.34 17.07
N GLY A 255 -4.08 54.73 17.01
CA GLY A 255 -3.16 54.49 18.12
C GLY A 255 -2.30 53.23 18.04
N LEU A 256 -1.22 53.31 17.27
CA LEU A 256 0.05 52.66 17.62
C LEU A 256 0.67 53.45 18.80
N GLN A 257 0.15 53.28 20.01
CA GLN A 257 0.81 53.72 21.24
C GLN A 257 0.58 52.63 22.29
N GLY A 258 1.69 52.07 22.77
CA GLY A 258 1.69 50.87 23.60
C GLY A 258 1.29 51.10 25.04
N ALA A 259 1.08 49.99 25.74
CA ALA A 259 1.47 49.83 27.13
C ALA A 259 1.42 48.34 27.46
N ALA A 260 2.45 47.89 28.16
CA ALA A 260 2.52 46.59 28.78
C ALA A 260 1.52 46.55 29.94
N GLU A 261 0.50 45.69 29.84
CA GLU A 261 -0.26 45.24 31.01
C GLU A 261 -0.49 43.73 30.90
N THR A 262 -0.06 43.05 31.96
CA THR A 262 -0.23 41.63 32.21
C THR A 262 -1.71 41.30 32.44
N PRO A 263 -2.25 40.19 31.90
CA PRO A 263 -3.64 39.84 32.13
C PRO A 263 -3.78 39.13 33.47
N THR A 264 -4.36 39.86 34.42
CA THR A 264 -4.95 39.30 35.63
C THR A 264 -6.21 38.52 35.27
N GLU A 265 -6.29 37.32 35.83
CA GLU A 265 -7.41 36.40 35.88
C GLU A 265 -8.73 37.10 36.31
N SER A 266 -9.78 37.08 35.47
CA SER A 266 -11.18 36.82 35.86
C SER A 266 -12.19 37.17 34.76
N SER A 267 -13.31 36.46 34.79
CA SER A 267 -14.55 36.62 34.02
C SER A 267 -14.57 36.07 32.58
N VAL A 268 -14.87 34.76 32.49
CA VAL A 268 -15.48 34.18 31.28
C VAL A 268 -16.83 34.90 31.06
N PRO A 269 -17.02 35.63 29.95
CA PRO A 269 -18.31 36.22 29.64
C PRO A 269 -19.28 35.07 29.35
N THR A 270 -20.33 34.93 30.16
CA THR A 270 -21.52 34.15 29.78
C THR A 270 -22.16 34.82 28.59
N GLY A 271 -21.71 34.45 27.39
CA GLY A 271 -22.30 34.89 26.13
C GLY A 271 -23.77 34.47 26.05
N PRO A 272 -24.58 35.18 25.24
CA PRO A 272 -25.99 34.88 25.07
C PRO A 272 -26.17 33.41 24.66
N ARG A 273 -27.15 32.72 25.27
CA ARG A 273 -27.55 31.36 24.87
C ARG A 273 -27.69 31.32 23.35
N PRO A 274 -27.14 30.28 22.67
CA PRO A 274 -27.30 30.15 21.23
C PRO A 274 -28.79 30.16 20.92
N GLU A 275 -29.24 31.26 20.30
CA GLU A 275 -30.60 31.39 19.81
C GLU A 275 -30.83 30.23 18.84
N GLN A 276 -31.75 29.34 19.21
CA GLN A 276 -32.03 28.14 18.42
C GLN A 276 -32.47 28.59 17.03
N ILE A 277 -31.66 28.26 16.02
CA ILE A 277 -31.92 28.56 14.62
C ILE A 277 -33.24 27.87 14.23
N ARG A 278 -34.37 28.60 14.24
CA ARG A 278 -35.64 28.08 13.74
C ARG A 278 -35.53 27.91 12.23
N ILE A 279 -35.63 26.67 11.76
CA ILE A 279 -35.64 26.35 10.33
C ILE A 279 -36.97 26.85 9.74
N PRO A 280 -36.97 27.78 8.76
CA PRO A 280 -38.20 28.26 8.15
C PRO A 280 -38.88 27.14 7.35
N GLU A 281 -40.21 27.04 7.46
CA GLU A 281 -41.01 26.08 6.70
C GLU A 281 -41.16 26.56 5.25
N VAL A 282 -40.29 26.09 4.36
CA VAL A 282 -40.32 26.44 2.94
C VAL A 282 -41.37 25.58 2.22
N ARG A 283 -42.27 26.22 1.46
CA ARG A 283 -43.30 25.52 0.66
C ARG A 283 -42.63 24.63 -0.39
N LYS A 284 -42.84 23.31 -0.31
CA LYS A 284 -42.16 22.27 -1.12
C LYS A 284 -42.19 22.53 -2.63
N GLU A 285 -43.24 23.17 -3.13
CA GLU A 285 -43.48 23.42 -4.55
C GLU A 285 -42.49 24.41 -5.18
N GLN A 286 -41.83 25.24 -4.37
CA GLN A 286 -40.89 26.25 -4.86
C GLN A 286 -39.42 25.79 -4.85
N VAL A 287 -39.12 24.61 -4.29
CA VAL A 287 -37.75 24.14 -4.11
C VAL A 287 -37.34 23.23 -5.26
N ARG A 288 -36.57 23.76 -6.22
CA ARG A 288 -35.91 22.96 -7.26
C ARG A 288 -34.50 22.59 -6.82
N ILE A 289 -34.07 21.35 -7.09
CA ILE A 289 -32.68 20.93 -6.84
C ILE A 289 -31.79 21.63 -7.89
N PRO A 290 -30.86 22.50 -7.48
CA PRO A 290 -29.95 23.13 -8.43
C PRO A 290 -28.98 22.07 -8.95
N THR A 291 -28.95 21.92 -10.27
CA THR A 291 -27.97 21.06 -10.95
C THR A 291 -27.08 21.93 -11.82
N ASN A 292 -25.77 21.83 -11.66
CA ASN A 292 -24.85 22.56 -12.53
C ASN A 292 -24.86 21.91 -13.93
N THR A 293 -25.50 22.54 -14.91
CA THR A 293 -25.53 22.02 -16.29
C THR A 293 -24.18 22.10 -17.00
N SER A 294 -23.20 22.85 -16.48
CA SER A 294 -21.90 23.05 -17.14
C SER A 294 -20.92 21.87 -16.97
N MET A 295 -21.16 20.98 -16.01
CA MET A 295 -20.25 19.85 -15.75
C MET A 295 -20.75 18.53 -16.37
N PRO A 296 -19.88 17.77 -17.06
CA PRO A 296 -20.24 16.46 -17.57
C PRO A 296 -20.57 15.48 -16.43
N ILE A 297 -21.51 14.57 -16.69
CA ILE A 297 -22.04 13.63 -15.69
C ILE A 297 -20.93 12.75 -15.08
N ALA A 298 -19.90 12.41 -15.85
CA ALA A 298 -18.76 11.62 -15.37
C ALA A 298 -17.98 12.35 -14.25
N VAL A 299 -17.70 13.64 -14.42
CA VAL A 299 -17.01 14.47 -13.42
C VAL A 299 -17.88 14.64 -12.16
N LYS A 300 -19.20 14.81 -12.32
CA LYS A 300 -20.12 14.83 -11.17
C LYS A 300 -20.10 13.52 -10.39
N ARG A 301 -20.04 12.37 -11.08
CA ARG A 301 -19.88 11.07 -10.42
C ARG A 301 -18.57 11.01 -9.66
N GLU A 302 -17.45 11.45 -10.23
CA GLU A 302 -16.14 11.46 -9.56
C GLU A 302 -16.13 12.35 -8.31
N ARG A 303 -16.72 13.55 -8.37
CA ARG A 303 -16.88 14.41 -7.18
C ARG A 303 -17.76 13.78 -6.10
N CYS A 304 -18.89 13.20 -6.50
CA CYS A 304 -19.77 12.49 -5.58
C CYS A 304 -19.05 11.27 -4.95
N ARG A 305 -18.20 10.58 -5.73
CA ARG A 305 -17.39 9.44 -5.28
C ARG A 305 -16.33 9.82 -4.23
N ASN A 306 -15.88 11.06 -4.22
CA ASN A 306 -14.93 11.60 -3.24
C ASN A 306 -15.62 12.33 -2.07
N CYS A 307 -16.96 12.38 -2.07
CA CYS A 307 -17.73 13.01 -1.02
C CYS A 307 -17.75 12.15 0.25
N VAL A 308 -17.45 12.77 1.40
CA VAL A 308 -17.46 12.10 2.72
C VAL A 308 -18.80 11.42 3.02
N ILE A 309 -19.91 12.11 2.71
CA ILE A 309 -21.28 11.58 2.91
C ILE A 309 -21.52 10.31 2.08
N TYR A 310 -21.01 10.26 0.85
CA TYR A 310 -21.16 9.10 -0.01
C TYR A 310 -20.32 7.93 0.50
N ASN A 311 -19.07 8.19 0.91
CA ASN A 311 -18.18 7.15 1.43
C ASN A 311 -18.70 6.52 2.72
N GLU A 312 -19.30 7.30 3.62
CA GLU A 312 -19.94 6.73 4.81
C GLU A 312 -21.13 5.85 4.48
N HIS A 313 -21.92 6.22 3.48
CA HIS A 313 -22.99 5.36 3.01
C HIS A 313 -22.48 4.02 2.45
N GLN A 314 -21.34 4.03 1.74
CA GLN A 314 -20.68 2.80 1.30
C GLN A 314 -20.16 1.97 2.49
N ARG A 315 -19.62 2.64 3.52
CA ARG A 315 -19.21 1.98 4.76
C ARG A 315 -20.37 1.26 5.44
N HIS A 316 -21.55 1.87 5.51
CA HIS A 316 -22.74 1.20 6.06
C HIS A 316 -23.20 0.02 5.21
N LYS A 317 -23.12 0.09 3.88
CA LYS A 317 -23.38 -1.06 3.00
C LYS A 317 -22.40 -2.20 3.26
N TYR A 318 -21.11 -1.89 3.42
CA TYR A 318 -20.10 -2.88 3.78
C TYR A 318 -20.39 -3.51 5.14
N GLN A 319 -20.67 -2.70 6.17
CA GLN A 319 -21.03 -3.18 7.51
C GLN A 319 -22.28 -4.06 7.51
N LEU A 320 -23.25 -3.78 6.63
CA LEU A 320 -24.45 -4.60 6.47
C LEU A 320 -24.14 -5.96 5.82
N ILE A 321 -23.30 -5.99 4.78
CA ILE A 321 -23.05 -7.20 3.98
C ILE A 321 -21.94 -8.09 4.59
N ALA A 322 -20.94 -7.49 5.23
CA ALA A 322 -19.77 -8.20 5.74
C ALA A 322 -20.11 -9.38 6.68
N PRO A 323 -21.02 -9.26 7.66
CA PRO A 323 -21.39 -10.38 8.54
C PRO A 323 -21.92 -11.60 7.77
N PHE A 324 -22.68 -11.37 6.69
CA PHE A 324 -23.18 -12.45 5.85
C PHE A 324 -22.04 -13.19 5.13
N VAL A 325 -21.01 -12.46 4.66
CA VAL A 325 -19.82 -13.09 4.05
C VAL A 325 -19.04 -13.90 5.08
N VAL A 326 -18.87 -13.37 6.30
CA VAL A 326 -18.17 -14.06 7.40
C VAL A 326 -18.86 -15.36 7.79
N VAL A 327 -20.19 -15.45 7.72
CA VAL A 327 -20.93 -16.68 8.05
C VAL A 327 -21.07 -17.61 6.84
N ALA A 328 -21.33 -17.06 5.65
CA ALA A 328 -21.60 -17.85 4.45
C ALA A 328 -20.37 -18.67 4.01
N ILE A 329 -19.16 -18.13 4.08
CA ILE A 329 -17.95 -18.83 3.63
C ILE A 329 -17.65 -20.07 4.49
N PRO A 330 -17.60 -20.00 5.84
CA PRO A 330 -17.45 -21.18 6.68
C PRO A 330 -18.60 -22.19 6.52
N ALA A 331 -19.84 -21.72 6.39
CA ALA A 331 -21.00 -22.61 6.20
C ALA A 331 -20.90 -23.40 4.87
N LEU A 332 -20.50 -22.73 3.78
CA LEU A 332 -20.24 -23.39 2.49
C LEU A 332 -19.06 -24.36 2.59
N ALA A 333 -18.00 -23.99 3.30
CA ALA A 333 -16.84 -24.84 3.51
C ALA A 333 -17.19 -26.11 4.31
N PHE A 334 -18.02 -25.97 5.35
CA PHE A 334 -18.51 -27.10 6.14
C PHE A 334 -19.36 -28.06 5.28
N TRP A 335 -20.21 -27.52 4.39
CA TRP A 335 -21.01 -28.33 3.48
C TRP A 335 -20.16 -29.08 2.44
N LYS A 336 -19.00 -28.53 2.03
CA LYS A 336 -18.11 -29.11 1.01
C LYS A 336 -16.77 -29.60 1.58
N ILE A 337 -16.76 -30.02 2.84
CA ILE A 337 -15.53 -30.36 3.56
C ILE A 337 -14.72 -31.48 2.89
N GLU A 338 -15.39 -32.52 2.38
CA GLU A 338 -14.72 -33.64 1.69
C GLU A 338 -14.03 -33.20 0.40
N THR A 339 -14.71 -32.37 -0.41
CA THR A 339 -14.14 -31.81 -1.64
C THR A 339 -12.95 -30.89 -1.34
N LEU A 340 -13.06 -30.08 -0.28
CA LEU A 340 -11.95 -29.23 0.17
C LEU A 340 -10.75 -30.05 0.63
N LEU A 341 -10.97 -31.14 1.38
CA LEU A 341 -9.90 -32.05 1.79
C LEU A 341 -9.20 -32.71 0.62
N GLN A 342 -9.96 -33.17 -0.38
CA GLN A 342 -9.38 -33.78 -1.57
C GLN A 342 -8.54 -32.76 -2.35
N THR A 343 -9.09 -31.55 -2.56
CA THR A 343 -8.36 -30.47 -3.23
C THR A 343 -7.09 -30.09 -2.47
N LEU A 344 -7.16 -30.03 -1.14
CA LEU A 344 -6.00 -29.74 -0.28
C LEU A 344 -4.93 -30.82 -0.40
N ARG A 345 -5.30 -32.11 -0.42
CA ARG A 345 -4.35 -33.21 -0.62
C ARG A 345 -3.69 -33.16 -1.99
N ASP A 346 -4.46 -32.88 -3.04
CA ASP A 346 -3.92 -32.75 -4.40
C ASP A 346 -2.95 -31.57 -4.50
N LEU A 347 -3.25 -30.45 -3.82
CA LEU A 347 -2.35 -29.31 -3.69
C LEU A 347 -1.09 -29.66 -2.90
N LEU A 348 -1.20 -30.39 -1.79
CA LEU A 348 -0.05 -30.85 -1.00
C LEU A 348 0.82 -31.82 -1.80
N HIS A 349 0.26 -32.76 -2.55
CA HIS A 349 1.04 -33.63 -3.42
C HIS A 349 1.73 -32.87 -4.55
N THR A 350 1.09 -31.83 -5.08
CA THR A 350 1.71 -30.94 -6.06
C THR A 350 2.84 -30.15 -5.43
N ALA A 351 2.64 -29.62 -4.22
CA ALA A 351 3.67 -28.93 -3.45
C ALA A 351 4.83 -29.87 -3.10
N ASP A 352 4.57 -31.10 -2.66
CA ASP A 352 5.58 -32.13 -2.40
C ASP A 352 6.39 -32.43 -3.66
N ARG A 353 5.76 -32.57 -4.84
CA ARG A 353 6.48 -32.78 -6.10
C ARG A 353 7.34 -31.59 -6.49
N VAL A 354 6.86 -30.36 -6.25
CA VAL A 354 7.62 -29.14 -6.52
C VAL A 354 8.78 -29.02 -5.54
N MET A 355 8.54 -29.23 -4.24
CA MET A 355 9.57 -29.18 -3.19
C MET A 355 10.60 -30.30 -3.35
N ALA A 356 10.21 -31.51 -3.75
CA ALA A 356 11.14 -32.59 -4.04
C ALA A 356 12.01 -32.30 -5.26
N LYS A 357 11.46 -31.59 -6.26
CA LYS A 357 12.24 -31.11 -7.41
C LYS A 357 13.22 -30.00 -7.01
N LEU A 358 12.84 -29.13 -6.08
CA LEU A 358 13.68 -28.04 -5.57
C LEU A 358 14.65 -28.51 -4.46
N SER A 359 14.39 -29.64 -3.81
CA SER A 359 15.25 -30.11 -2.72
C SER A 359 16.56 -30.68 -3.27
N PHE A 360 17.64 -30.40 -2.54
CA PHE A 360 18.96 -30.96 -2.76
C PHE A 360 19.15 -32.35 -2.12
N ASP A 361 18.17 -32.82 -1.35
CA ASP A 361 18.21 -34.14 -0.73
C ASP A 361 17.79 -35.24 -1.73
N PRO A 362 18.64 -36.27 -1.97
CA PRO A 362 18.27 -37.40 -2.83
C PRO A 362 17.03 -38.17 -2.32
N ASN A 363 16.74 -38.12 -1.03
CA ASN A 363 15.62 -38.81 -0.40
C ASN A 363 14.35 -37.94 -0.30
N ALA A 364 14.36 -36.72 -0.81
CA ALA A 364 13.23 -35.79 -0.69
C ALA A 364 11.92 -36.35 -1.28
N SER A 365 11.99 -37.23 -2.28
CA SER A 365 10.80 -37.87 -2.86
C SER A 365 10.12 -38.86 -1.92
N ASN A 366 10.83 -39.36 -0.91
CA ASN A 366 10.32 -40.36 0.03
C ASN A 366 9.63 -39.72 1.25
N VAL A 367 9.90 -38.43 1.51
CA VAL A 367 9.29 -37.67 2.60
C VAL A 367 8.12 -36.87 2.02
N SER A 368 6.91 -37.44 2.05
CA SER A 368 5.69 -36.73 1.65
C SER A 368 5.07 -36.03 2.86
N ILE A 369 4.94 -34.71 2.79
CA ILE A 369 4.20 -33.95 3.82
C ILE A 369 2.74 -34.41 3.84
N ALA A 370 2.20 -34.77 2.67
CA ALA A 370 0.85 -35.30 2.55
C ALA A 370 0.65 -36.61 3.33
N SER A 371 1.64 -37.50 3.41
CA SER A 371 1.51 -38.73 4.20
C SER A 371 1.55 -38.45 5.70
N ALA A 372 2.40 -37.51 6.14
CA ALA A 372 2.45 -37.07 7.53
C ALA A 372 1.12 -36.41 7.97
N THR A 373 0.54 -35.54 7.14
CA THR A 373 -0.74 -34.87 7.44
C THR A 373 -1.95 -35.80 7.29
N ALA A 374 -1.93 -36.76 6.35
CA ALA A 374 -3.02 -37.72 6.19
C ALA A 374 -3.21 -38.63 7.41
N SER A 375 -2.15 -38.84 8.22
CA SER A 375 -2.20 -39.70 9.39
C SER A 375 -2.94 -39.12 10.60
N SER A 376 -3.21 -37.79 10.62
CA SER A 376 -3.82 -37.11 11.76
C SER A 376 -5.05 -36.33 11.35
N ASP A 377 -6.22 -36.78 11.83
CA ASP A 377 -7.50 -36.07 11.64
C ASP A 377 -7.43 -34.65 12.21
N VAL A 378 -6.75 -34.47 13.35
CA VAL A 378 -6.55 -33.15 13.98
C VAL A 378 -5.81 -32.19 13.06
N ALA A 379 -4.74 -32.65 12.38
CA ALA A 379 -3.98 -31.83 11.46
C ALA A 379 -4.84 -31.40 10.25
N ASN A 380 -5.66 -32.32 9.72
CA ASN A 380 -6.59 -32.02 8.62
C ASN A 380 -7.60 -30.94 9.02
N PHE A 381 -8.21 -31.03 10.22
CA PHE A 381 -9.14 -30.01 10.70
C PHE A 381 -8.48 -28.63 10.88
N ILE A 382 -7.27 -28.59 11.44
CA ILE A 382 -6.53 -27.33 11.61
C ILE A 382 -6.24 -26.68 10.24
N MET A 383 -5.76 -27.46 9.27
CA MET A 383 -5.44 -26.97 7.94
C MET A 383 -6.67 -26.42 7.19
N ILE A 384 -7.81 -27.12 7.28
CA ILE A 384 -9.09 -26.60 6.74
C ILE A 384 -9.46 -25.30 7.43
N GLY A 385 -9.37 -25.24 8.76
CA GLY A 385 -9.67 -24.03 9.53
C GLY A 385 -8.85 -22.82 9.05
N CYS A 386 -7.53 -23.00 8.89
CA CYS A 386 -6.65 -21.97 8.33
C CYS A 386 -7.06 -21.55 6.91
N LEU A 387 -7.37 -22.51 6.03
CA LEU A 387 -7.81 -22.23 4.66
C LEU A 387 -9.12 -21.43 4.64
N VAL A 388 -10.10 -21.79 5.48
CA VAL A 388 -11.38 -21.07 5.61
C VAL A 388 -11.14 -19.63 6.06
N ILE A 389 -10.24 -19.40 7.02
CA ILE A 389 -9.89 -18.05 7.49
C ILE A 389 -9.27 -17.22 6.34
N ILE A 390 -8.34 -17.80 5.58
CA ILE A 390 -7.70 -17.13 4.44
C ILE A 390 -8.73 -16.78 3.37
N VAL A 391 -9.58 -17.73 2.96
CA VAL A 391 -10.62 -17.52 1.94
C VAL A 391 -11.63 -16.46 2.41
N THR A 392 -12.04 -16.49 3.68
CA THR A 392 -12.93 -15.46 4.26
C THR A 392 -12.29 -14.08 4.21
N THR A 393 -11.00 -13.97 4.55
CA THR A 393 -10.25 -12.70 4.49
C THR A 393 -10.18 -12.17 3.05
N MET A 394 -9.93 -13.03 2.07
CA MET A 394 -9.92 -12.65 0.65
C MET A 394 -11.30 -12.23 0.16
N ALA A 395 -12.36 -12.93 0.57
CA ALA A 395 -13.74 -12.58 0.25
C ALA A 395 -14.13 -11.20 0.81
N LEU A 396 -13.70 -10.86 2.03
CA LEU A 396 -13.93 -9.54 2.63
C LEU A 396 -13.19 -8.42 1.89
N ARG A 397 -11.93 -8.65 1.48
CA ARG A 397 -11.17 -7.68 0.64
C ARG A 397 -11.81 -7.49 -0.73
N LEU A 398 -12.30 -8.57 -1.32
CA LEU A 398 -13.00 -8.52 -2.59
C LEU A 398 -14.35 -7.79 -2.45
N LEU A 399 -15.08 -8.00 -1.35
CA LEU A 399 -16.28 -7.22 -1.03
C LEU A 399 -15.98 -5.73 -0.88
N GLU A 400 -14.91 -5.38 -0.15
CA GLU A 400 -14.43 -4.01 -0.01
C GLU A 400 -14.12 -3.39 -1.38
N TYR A 401 -13.39 -4.11 -2.24
CA TYR A 401 -13.11 -3.69 -3.60
C TYR A 401 -14.38 -3.48 -4.44
N PHE A 402 -15.38 -4.37 -4.33
CA PHE A 402 -16.65 -4.21 -5.04
C PHE A 402 -17.43 -2.97 -4.57
N ILE A 403 -17.48 -2.73 -3.26
CA ILE A 403 -18.24 -1.62 -2.67
C ILE A 403 -17.53 -0.27 -2.90
N PHE A 404 -16.21 -0.21 -2.70
CA PHE A 404 -15.45 1.04 -2.77
C PHE A 404 -14.79 1.31 -4.11
N THR A 405 -14.45 0.31 -4.92
CA THR A 405 -13.71 0.54 -6.18
C THR A 405 -14.61 0.40 -7.39
N LEU A 406 -15.34 -0.72 -7.50
CA LEU A 406 -16.17 -1.00 -8.67
C LEU A 406 -17.43 -0.13 -8.76
N LYS A 407 -17.89 0.47 -7.64
CA LYS A 407 -18.90 1.54 -7.53
C LYS A 407 -19.95 1.52 -8.67
N ALA A 408 -20.67 0.37 -8.77
CA ALA A 408 -21.78 0.13 -9.71
C ALA A 408 -22.94 1.12 -9.50
#